data_AF-A0A1B9JJG0-F1
#
_entry.id   AF-A0A1B9JJG0-F1
#
_cell.length_a   1.000
_cell.length_b   1.000
_cell.length_c   1.000
_cell.angle_alpha   90.00
_cell.angle_beta   90.00
_cell.angle_gamma   90.00
#
_symmetry.space_group_name_H-M   'P 1'
#
loop_
_entity.id
_entity.type
_entity.pdbx_description
1 polymer ?
#
loop_
_entity_poly.entity_id
_entity_poly.type
_entity_poly.pdbx_seq_one_letter_code
_entity_poly.pdbx_strand_id
1 'polypeptide(L)'
;MSKQIAIIGDMTTTGGRIISGSGDSFNANQSIACIGDYSSCPRCQSTGKIIEGTYNFIVAGKPAAYDGCIVACKCSPIGCNKIIALESTIFVGVEKENNSLTSIINTSIIQKNINENLNNDVTKDGQQEIEAYLFTVRDAKFGFGDHSALYINFNEEDKYPLIFDPNGGYMRQYRGQAEAFYDDGDFPFSIEEYKKFHEVDGDYVNLTKITLTRQQAINIEQRVINGDYATGILPYCASAVSSVLVEYGLEELYLFPGSLEDAVKEIEDKKGLSNENH
;
A
#
# COMPACT_ATOMS: atom_id res chain seq x y z
N MET A 1 -16.35 -7.05 20.74
CA MET A 1 -16.26 -8.35 21.45
C MET A 1 -14.81 -8.56 21.86
N SER A 2 -14.55 -9.33 22.92
CA SER A 2 -13.18 -9.70 23.30
C SER A 2 -12.66 -10.80 22.37
N LYS A 3 -11.44 -10.65 21.85
CA LYS A 3 -10.74 -11.60 20.97
C LYS A 3 -9.37 -11.94 21.55
N GLN A 4 -8.96 -13.19 21.42
CA GLN A 4 -7.67 -13.66 21.92
C GLN A 4 -6.55 -13.23 20.95
N ILE A 5 -5.40 -12.82 21.46
CA ILE A 5 -4.25 -12.44 20.63
C ILE A 5 -3.64 -13.66 19.98
N ALA A 6 -3.27 -13.52 18.72
CA ALA A 6 -2.62 -14.55 17.94
C ALA A 6 -1.12 -14.63 18.27
N ILE A 7 -0.60 -15.85 18.35
CA ILE A 7 0.81 -16.13 18.62
C ILE A 7 1.38 -17.10 17.56
N ILE A 8 2.71 -17.16 17.45
CA ILE A 8 3.36 -18.16 16.61
C ILE A 8 2.87 -19.56 16.99
N GLY A 9 2.51 -20.36 15.98
CA GLY A 9 2.01 -21.71 16.14
C GLY A 9 0.49 -21.85 16.14
N ASP A 10 -0.25 -20.75 16.35
CA ASP A 10 -1.72 -20.74 16.23
C ASP A 10 -2.15 -21.20 14.84
N MET A 11 -3.30 -21.87 14.80
CA MET A 11 -3.83 -22.48 13.59
C MET A 11 -4.53 -21.45 12.71
N THR A 12 -4.78 -21.83 11.46
CA THR A 12 -5.68 -21.09 10.57
C THR A 12 -6.79 -22.00 10.02
N THR A 13 -7.89 -21.41 9.55
CA THR A 13 -9.04 -22.12 8.98
C THR A 13 -8.70 -22.93 7.71
N THR A 14 -7.51 -22.74 7.13
CA THR A 14 -6.98 -23.54 6.02
C THR A 14 -6.16 -24.74 6.46
N GLY A 15 -6.03 -24.98 7.76
CA GLY A 15 -5.17 -26.02 8.33
C GLY A 15 -3.70 -25.62 8.45
N GLY A 16 -3.39 -24.36 8.16
CA GLY A 16 -2.04 -23.81 8.32
C GLY A 16 -1.76 -23.33 9.73
N ARG A 17 -0.58 -22.74 9.92
CA ARG A 17 -0.10 -22.20 11.19
C ARG A 17 0.66 -20.91 11.01
N ILE A 18 0.54 -20.00 11.97
CA ILE A 18 1.39 -18.82 12.08
C ILE A 18 2.84 -19.26 12.31
N ILE A 19 3.76 -18.72 11.51
CA ILE A 19 5.18 -19.11 11.47
C ILE A 19 6.15 -17.95 11.73
N SER A 20 5.67 -16.71 11.75
CA SER A 20 6.46 -15.55 12.21
C SER A 20 5.66 -14.69 13.19
N GLY A 21 6.38 -13.89 13.95
CA GLY A 21 5.85 -13.04 15.00
C GLY A 21 6.90 -12.04 15.46
N SER A 22 6.52 -11.21 16.42
CA SER A 22 7.42 -10.28 17.11
C SER A 22 8.61 -11.04 17.72
N GLY A 23 9.83 -10.61 17.37
CA GLY A 23 11.08 -11.27 17.79
C GLY A 23 11.33 -11.27 19.31
N ASP A 24 10.62 -10.42 20.05
CA ASP A 24 10.68 -10.37 21.50
C ASP A 24 9.58 -11.24 22.10
N SER A 25 9.97 -12.31 22.78
CA SER A 25 9.06 -13.18 23.53
C SER A 25 8.34 -12.36 24.61
N PHE A 26 7.05 -12.11 24.43
CA PHE A 26 6.19 -11.69 25.52
C PHE A 26 5.90 -12.92 26.40
N ASN A 27 5.76 -12.68 27.72
CA ASN A 27 5.56 -13.67 28.79
C ASN A 27 5.21 -15.10 28.35
N ALA A 28 6.04 -16.07 28.78
CA ALA A 28 5.88 -17.52 28.55
C ALA A 28 6.29 -18.08 27.16
N ASN A 29 7.32 -17.50 26.52
CA ASN A 29 7.88 -18.00 25.24
C ASN A 29 6.93 -17.93 24.03
N GLN A 30 5.86 -17.15 24.10
CA GLN A 30 4.91 -17.00 23.01
C GLN A 30 5.18 -15.69 22.25
N SER A 31 5.74 -15.79 21.06
CA SER A 31 5.92 -14.64 20.16
C SER A 31 4.56 -14.22 19.61
N ILE A 32 4.19 -12.95 19.81
CA ILE A 32 2.91 -12.39 19.36
C ILE A 32 2.97 -12.15 17.85
N ALA A 33 1.97 -12.62 17.13
CA ALA A 33 1.81 -12.35 15.71
C ALA A 33 1.24 -10.93 15.51
N CYS A 34 1.80 -10.20 14.55
CA CYS A 34 1.38 -8.85 14.21
C CYS A 34 0.97 -8.75 12.74
N ILE A 35 0.40 -7.62 12.34
CA ILE A 35 0.22 -7.31 10.92
C ILE A 35 1.57 -7.41 10.20
N GLY A 36 1.55 -8.05 9.03
CA GLY A 36 2.72 -8.31 8.21
C GLY A 36 3.46 -9.61 8.52
N ASP A 37 3.12 -10.29 9.62
CA ASP A 37 3.65 -11.62 9.93
C ASP A 37 3.03 -12.71 9.06
N TYR A 38 3.66 -13.88 9.05
CA TYR A 38 3.41 -14.94 8.09
C TYR A 38 2.75 -16.15 8.74
N SER A 39 1.89 -16.80 7.96
CA SER A 39 1.32 -18.11 8.26
C SER A 39 1.51 -19.03 7.06
N SER A 40 1.88 -20.28 7.33
CA SER A 40 1.76 -21.35 6.34
C SER A 40 0.30 -21.54 5.94
N CYS A 41 0.06 -21.96 4.70
CA CYS A 41 -1.25 -22.35 4.20
C CYS A 41 -1.14 -23.64 3.36
N PRO A 42 -1.45 -24.81 3.94
CA PRO A 42 -1.36 -26.08 3.21
C PRO A 42 -2.41 -26.19 2.11
N ARG A 43 -3.54 -25.49 2.23
CA ARG A 43 -4.62 -25.51 1.22
C ARG A 43 -4.15 -24.99 -0.13
N CYS A 44 -3.39 -23.88 -0.17
CA CYS A 44 -2.82 -23.34 -1.40
C CYS A 44 -1.30 -23.53 -1.51
N GLN A 45 -0.71 -24.33 -0.61
CA GLN A 45 0.72 -24.64 -0.57
C GLN A 45 1.62 -23.39 -0.64
N SER A 46 1.21 -22.33 0.07
CA SER A 46 1.94 -21.07 0.10
C SER A 46 2.03 -20.51 1.51
N THR A 47 2.81 -19.44 1.67
CA THR A 47 2.81 -18.64 2.88
C THR A 47 1.88 -17.45 2.66
N GLY A 48 0.98 -17.20 3.61
CA GLY A 48 0.14 -16.01 3.64
C GLY A 48 0.62 -14.99 4.67
N LYS A 49 0.27 -13.73 4.44
CA LYS A 49 0.58 -12.60 5.32
C LYS A 49 -0.65 -12.25 6.16
N ILE A 50 -0.48 -11.97 7.44
CA ILE A 50 -1.53 -11.46 8.32
C ILE A 50 -1.76 -9.99 7.97
N ILE A 51 -2.99 -9.62 7.61
CA ILE A 51 -3.32 -8.28 7.10
C ILE A 51 -4.24 -7.48 8.05
N GLU A 52 -4.70 -8.10 9.13
CA GLU A 52 -5.55 -7.48 10.14
C GLU A 52 -4.89 -7.55 11.52
N GLY A 53 -5.19 -6.57 12.36
CA GLY A 53 -4.69 -6.46 13.72
C GLY A 53 -5.38 -5.33 14.47
N THR A 54 -5.22 -5.29 15.79
CA THR A 54 -5.93 -4.34 16.63
C THR A 54 -5.14 -3.05 16.86
N TYR A 55 -5.83 -1.91 16.79
CA TYR A 55 -5.21 -0.59 17.00
C TYR A 55 -4.88 -0.31 18.47
N ASN A 56 -5.53 -1.00 19.41
CA ASN A 56 -5.39 -0.76 20.85
C ASN A 56 -4.32 -1.63 21.52
N PHE A 57 -3.61 -2.48 20.76
CA PHE A 57 -2.52 -3.30 21.27
C PHE A 57 -1.41 -3.44 20.23
N ILE A 58 -0.34 -2.67 20.44
CA ILE A 58 0.80 -2.56 19.53
C ILE A 58 2.00 -3.29 20.14
N VAL A 59 2.64 -4.16 19.34
CA VAL A 59 3.82 -4.93 19.73
C VAL A 59 4.91 -4.70 18.70
N ALA A 60 6.13 -4.34 19.16
CA ALA A 60 7.26 -4.01 18.28
C ALA A 60 6.90 -3.00 17.16
N GLY A 61 6.05 -2.02 17.47
CA GLY A 61 5.60 -0.99 16.53
C GLY A 61 4.51 -1.43 15.55
N LYS A 62 3.99 -2.66 15.64
CA LYS A 62 2.97 -3.21 14.74
C LYS A 62 1.68 -3.59 15.50
N PRO A 63 0.49 -3.38 14.92
CA PRO A 63 -0.77 -3.88 15.50
C PRO A 63 -0.73 -5.40 15.69
N ALA A 64 -1.11 -5.87 16.88
CA ALA A 64 -1.16 -7.29 17.19
C ALA A 64 -2.36 -7.95 16.49
N ALA A 65 -2.14 -9.13 15.93
CA ALA A 65 -3.18 -9.94 15.33
C ALA A 65 -4.00 -10.66 16.41
N TYR A 66 -5.24 -10.99 16.09
CA TYR A 66 -6.17 -11.63 17.02
C TYR A 66 -7.01 -12.72 16.33
N ASP A 67 -7.75 -13.49 17.13
CA ASP A 67 -8.66 -14.53 16.64
C ASP A 67 -9.64 -13.99 15.58
N GLY A 68 -9.62 -14.61 14.40
CA GLY A 68 -10.43 -14.24 13.26
C GLY A 68 -9.76 -13.29 12.27
N CYS A 69 -8.57 -12.76 12.56
CA CYS A 69 -7.82 -11.93 11.62
C CYS A 69 -7.58 -12.66 10.30
N ILE A 70 -7.69 -11.94 9.19
CA ILE A 70 -7.44 -12.48 7.85
C ILE A 70 -5.95 -12.73 7.61
N VAL A 71 -5.68 -13.89 7.02
CA VAL A 71 -4.39 -14.24 6.43
C VAL A 71 -4.53 -14.21 4.91
N ALA A 72 -3.92 -13.21 4.28
CA ALA A 72 -3.79 -13.11 2.82
C ALA A 72 -2.81 -14.18 2.31
N CYS A 73 -3.34 -15.33 1.90
CA CYS A 73 -2.62 -16.36 1.15
C CYS A 73 -3.27 -16.55 -0.22
N LYS A 74 -2.75 -17.47 -1.03
CA LYS A 74 -3.28 -17.79 -2.36
C LYS A 74 -4.63 -18.54 -2.37
N CYS A 75 -5.35 -18.60 -1.24
CA CYS A 75 -6.67 -19.24 -1.19
C CYS A 75 -7.77 -18.28 -1.66
N SER A 76 -8.66 -18.79 -2.52
CA SER A 76 -9.85 -18.08 -2.96
C SER A 76 -11.11 -18.63 -2.25
N PRO A 77 -12.05 -17.80 -1.79
CA PRO A 77 -12.02 -16.32 -1.81
C PRO A 77 -11.05 -15.71 -0.78
N ILE A 78 -10.61 -14.47 -1.01
CA ILE A 78 -9.83 -13.71 -0.02
C ILE A 78 -10.64 -13.60 1.28
N GLY A 79 -9.97 -13.73 2.43
CA GLY A 79 -10.64 -13.79 3.73
C GLY A 79 -11.16 -15.18 4.13
N CYS A 80 -11.02 -16.21 3.28
CA CYS A 80 -11.37 -17.59 3.66
C CYS A 80 -10.36 -18.22 4.65
N ASN A 81 -9.16 -17.67 4.72
CA ASN A 81 -8.13 -18.07 5.66
C ASN A 81 -8.10 -17.08 6.83
N LYS A 82 -8.48 -17.55 8.02
CA LYS A 82 -8.54 -16.74 9.24
C LYS A 82 -7.75 -17.41 10.34
N ILE A 83 -7.15 -16.60 11.20
CA ILE A 83 -6.47 -17.07 12.40
C ILE A 83 -7.50 -17.70 13.34
N ILE A 84 -7.12 -18.84 13.93
CA ILE A 84 -7.79 -19.51 15.03
C ILE A 84 -6.82 -19.43 16.22
N ALA A 85 -6.98 -18.41 17.05
CA ALA A 85 -6.12 -18.18 18.21
C ALA A 85 -6.78 -18.76 19.45
N LEU A 86 -6.10 -19.70 20.12
CA LEU A 86 -6.64 -20.43 21.27
C LEU A 86 -5.68 -20.48 22.48
N GLU A 87 -4.40 -20.23 22.26
CA GLU A 87 -3.34 -20.56 23.24
C GLU A 87 -2.83 -19.34 24.04
N SER A 88 -3.06 -18.11 23.56
CA SER A 88 -2.56 -16.89 24.21
C SER A 88 -3.38 -16.51 25.45
N THR A 89 -2.74 -16.08 26.55
CA THR A 89 -3.50 -15.58 27.72
C THR A 89 -3.98 -14.13 27.57
N ILE A 90 -3.70 -13.48 26.43
CA ILE A 90 -3.98 -12.05 26.19
C ILE A 90 -5.25 -11.89 25.35
N PHE A 91 -6.11 -10.95 25.76
CA PHE A 91 -7.35 -10.63 25.07
C PHE A 91 -7.44 -9.13 24.75
N VAL A 92 -8.05 -8.79 23.62
CA VAL A 92 -8.26 -7.42 23.13
C VAL A 92 -9.71 -7.18 22.72
N GLY A 93 -10.18 -5.95 22.90
CA GLY A 93 -11.50 -5.53 22.42
C GLY A 93 -11.46 -5.17 20.94
N VAL A 94 -12.36 -5.76 20.14
CA VAL A 94 -12.48 -5.50 18.69
C VAL A 94 -13.90 -5.00 18.35
N GLU A 95 -14.00 -3.95 17.53
CA GLU A 95 -15.24 -3.38 16.99
C GLU A 95 -15.65 -4.09 15.68
N LYS A 96 -16.95 -4.13 15.33
CA LYS A 96 -17.46 -4.93 14.20
C LYS A 96 -17.36 -4.19 12.86
N GLU A 97 -16.90 -4.86 11.80
CA GLU A 97 -17.09 -4.47 10.39
C GLU A 97 -18.19 -5.30 9.70
N ASN A 98 -18.95 -4.67 8.79
CA ASN A 98 -20.11 -5.21 8.07
C ASN A 98 -19.70 -5.75 6.68
N ASN A 99 -20.00 -7.03 6.38
CA ASN A 99 -19.63 -7.78 5.16
C ASN A 99 -20.32 -7.34 3.86
N SER A 100 -19.65 -7.49 2.70
CA SER A 100 -20.29 -8.01 1.47
C SER A 100 -19.30 -8.67 0.49
N LEU A 101 -19.72 -9.78 -0.12
CA LEU A 101 -18.96 -10.74 -0.93
C LEU A 101 -19.00 -10.43 -2.45
N THR A 102 -17.99 -10.86 -3.22
CA THR A 102 -18.07 -11.89 -4.31
C THR A 102 -16.82 -11.93 -5.21
N SER A 103 -16.31 -13.13 -5.53
CA SER A 103 -15.10 -13.37 -6.36
C SER A 103 -15.29 -14.53 -7.33
N ILE A 104 -15.06 -14.35 -8.63
CA ILE A 104 -14.72 -15.40 -9.63
C ILE A 104 -14.03 -14.67 -10.82
N ILE A 105 -12.81 -14.96 -11.33
CA ILE A 105 -12.48 -16.01 -12.33
C ILE A 105 -10.99 -15.86 -12.80
N ASN A 106 -10.31 -17.01 -12.92
CA ASN A 106 -9.20 -17.47 -13.81
C ASN A 106 -7.74 -16.97 -13.73
N THR A 107 -6.92 -17.87 -13.20
CA THR A 107 -5.46 -18.00 -13.28
C THR A 107 -5.08 -19.02 -14.36
N SER A 108 -4.29 -18.66 -15.38
CA SER A 108 -3.66 -19.65 -16.29
C SER A 108 -2.40 -19.18 -17.07
N ILE A 109 -1.75 -18.04 -16.75
CA ILE A 109 -0.61 -17.56 -17.58
C ILE A 109 0.76 -17.65 -16.86
N ILE A 110 0.81 -17.80 -15.54
CA ILE A 110 2.08 -17.72 -14.81
C ILE A 110 2.75 -19.09 -14.68
N GLN A 111 3.52 -19.47 -15.70
CA GLN A 111 4.63 -20.42 -15.52
C GLN A 111 5.73 -20.24 -16.57
N LYS A 112 6.65 -19.30 -16.29
CA LYS A 112 8.05 -19.13 -16.75
C LYS A 112 8.44 -17.68 -16.44
N ASN A 113 9.52 -17.30 -15.77
CA ASN A 113 10.77 -17.94 -15.36
C ASN A 113 11.26 -17.27 -14.06
N ILE A 114 11.86 -18.04 -13.16
CA ILE A 114 12.71 -17.55 -12.06
C ILE A 114 14.11 -18.10 -12.35
N ASN A 115 15.09 -17.23 -12.62
CA ASN A 115 16.45 -17.27 -12.07
C ASN A 115 17.48 -16.39 -12.82
N GLU A 116 18.35 -15.76 -12.01
CA GLU A 116 19.65 -15.12 -12.30
C GLU A 116 19.61 -13.70 -12.93
N ASN A 117 20.37 -12.68 -12.49
CA ASN A 117 21.57 -12.60 -11.64
C ASN A 117 21.76 -11.16 -11.10
N LEU A 118 22.47 -11.05 -9.97
CA LEU A 118 23.05 -9.80 -9.44
C LEU A 118 24.24 -9.34 -10.30
N ASN A 119 24.34 -8.01 -10.45
CA ASN A 119 25.46 -7.22 -10.99
C ASN A 119 25.70 -7.30 -12.51
N ASN A 120 25.10 -6.36 -13.24
CA ASN A 120 25.75 -5.44 -14.20
C ASN A 120 24.65 -4.74 -15.02
N ASP A 121 24.51 -3.41 -14.88
CA ASP A 121 24.36 -2.50 -16.02
C ASP A 121 24.09 -1.06 -15.54
N VAL A 122 25.17 -0.32 -15.34
CA VAL A 122 25.20 1.15 -15.26
C VAL A 122 25.13 1.77 -16.67
N THR A 123 24.79 1.01 -17.71
CA THR A 123 24.86 1.52 -19.10
C THR A 123 23.72 1.05 -19.99
N LYS A 124 22.48 1.39 -19.62
CA LYS A 124 21.35 1.61 -20.56
C LYS A 124 20.42 2.72 -20.04
N ASP A 125 21.02 3.82 -19.59
CA ASP A 125 20.25 5.03 -19.25
C ASP A 125 19.99 5.80 -20.55
N GLY A 126 18.88 5.46 -21.20
CA GLY A 126 18.45 6.03 -22.47
C GLY A 126 16.94 6.23 -22.47
N GLN A 127 16.51 7.41 -22.00
CA GLN A 127 15.27 8.09 -22.41
C GLN A 127 13.94 7.30 -22.36
N GLN A 128 13.72 6.44 -21.38
CA GLN A 128 12.36 5.98 -21.10
C GLN A 128 11.78 6.82 -19.97
N GLU A 129 10.84 7.69 -20.33
CA GLU A 129 10.06 8.45 -19.37
C GLU A 129 9.23 7.49 -18.52
N ILE A 130 9.32 7.67 -17.20
CA ILE A 130 8.56 6.92 -16.22
C ILE A 130 7.19 7.55 -16.10
N GLU A 131 6.16 6.73 -16.25
CA GLU A 131 4.78 7.20 -16.10
C GLU A 131 4.40 7.19 -14.62
N ALA A 132 4.14 8.38 -14.08
CA ALA A 132 3.56 8.54 -12.76
C ALA A 132 2.19 9.21 -12.87
N TYR A 133 1.37 9.03 -11.85
CA TYR A 133 0.04 9.63 -11.77
C TYR A 133 -0.16 10.20 -10.37
N LEU A 134 -0.46 11.49 -10.31
CA LEU A 134 -0.96 12.15 -9.11
C LEU A 134 -2.47 12.01 -9.06
N PHE A 135 -2.95 11.45 -7.95
CA PHE A 135 -4.35 11.41 -7.60
C PHE A 135 -4.67 12.56 -6.66
N THR A 136 -5.69 13.33 -6.98
CA THR A 136 -6.25 14.34 -6.08
C THR A 136 -7.77 14.22 -6.07
N VAL A 137 -8.34 14.37 -4.89
CA VAL A 137 -9.79 14.40 -4.72
C VAL A 137 -10.17 15.82 -4.34
N ARG A 138 -11.17 16.39 -5.02
CA ARG A 138 -11.66 17.76 -4.79
C ARG A 138 -13.07 17.74 -4.25
N ASP A 139 -13.28 18.45 -3.14
CA ASP A 139 -14.60 18.70 -2.58
C ASP A 139 -15.41 19.62 -3.52
N ALA A 140 -16.62 19.20 -3.91
CA ALA A 140 -17.47 19.98 -4.82
C ALA A 140 -17.91 21.35 -4.27
N LYS A 141 -18.03 21.48 -2.96
CA LYS A 141 -18.53 22.67 -2.27
C LYS A 141 -17.42 23.68 -2.00
N PHE A 142 -16.22 23.22 -1.67
CA PHE A 142 -15.13 24.09 -1.22
C PHE A 142 -13.88 24.06 -2.11
N GLY A 143 -13.70 23.06 -2.97
CA GLY A 143 -12.62 23.00 -3.97
C GLY A 143 -11.21 22.72 -3.43
N PHE A 144 -11.03 22.61 -2.10
CA PHE A 144 -9.73 22.34 -1.47
C PHE A 144 -9.26 20.89 -1.67
N GLY A 145 -10.19 19.95 -1.57
CA GLY A 145 -9.92 18.52 -1.63
C GLY A 145 -9.60 17.87 -0.28
N ASP A 146 -9.82 16.56 -0.19
CA ASP A 146 -9.70 15.76 1.03
C ASP A 146 -8.56 14.74 0.97
N HIS A 147 -8.15 14.28 -0.22
CA HIS A 147 -7.14 13.24 -0.37
C HIS A 147 -6.15 13.45 -1.53
N SER A 148 -4.93 12.93 -1.36
CA SER A 148 -3.89 12.91 -2.39
C SER A 148 -3.04 11.65 -2.29
N ALA A 149 -2.70 11.07 -3.44
CA ALA A 149 -1.81 9.91 -3.53
C ALA A 149 -0.97 9.96 -4.81
N LEU A 150 0.13 9.23 -4.83
CA LEU A 150 1.05 9.14 -5.95
C LEU A 150 1.21 7.67 -6.37
N TYR A 151 1.02 7.41 -7.65
CA TYR A 151 1.33 6.13 -8.27
C TYR A 151 2.49 6.30 -9.24
N ILE A 152 3.49 5.42 -9.19
CA ILE A 152 4.65 5.43 -10.09
C ILE A 152 4.75 4.07 -10.75
N ASN A 153 4.61 4.03 -12.08
CA ASN A 153 4.88 2.84 -12.87
C ASN A 153 6.25 2.97 -13.51
N PHE A 154 7.22 2.22 -12.98
CA PHE A 154 8.59 2.22 -13.49
C PHE A 154 8.71 1.67 -14.91
N ASN A 155 7.68 1.05 -15.48
CA ASN A 155 7.70 0.44 -16.83
C ASN A 155 8.91 -0.50 -17.03
N GLU A 156 9.39 -1.09 -15.95
CA GLU A 156 10.50 -2.02 -15.89
C GLU A 156 9.94 -3.42 -15.60
N GLU A 157 10.35 -4.44 -16.37
CA GLU A 157 9.83 -5.81 -16.22
C GLU A 157 10.03 -6.38 -14.80
N ASP A 158 11.09 -5.96 -14.12
CA ASP A 158 11.49 -6.47 -12.80
C ASP A 158 11.14 -5.52 -11.64
N LYS A 159 10.35 -4.47 -11.89
CA LYS A 159 10.00 -3.49 -10.87
C LYS A 159 8.51 -3.21 -10.80
N TYR A 160 7.95 -3.54 -9.64
CA TYR A 160 6.55 -3.29 -9.35
C TYR A 160 6.25 -1.79 -9.24
N PRO A 161 5.07 -1.34 -9.70
CA PRO A 161 4.62 0.02 -9.47
C PRO A 161 4.61 0.36 -7.98
N LEU A 162 4.95 1.59 -7.63
CA LEU A 162 4.86 2.10 -6.27
C LEU A 162 3.58 2.90 -6.11
N ILE A 163 2.82 2.62 -5.05
CA ILE A 163 1.72 3.45 -4.59
C ILE A 163 2.17 4.09 -3.28
N PHE A 164 2.15 5.42 -3.23
CA PHE A 164 2.29 6.21 -2.03
C PHE A 164 0.94 6.87 -1.73
N ASP A 165 0.26 6.34 -0.72
CA ASP A 165 -1.12 6.67 -0.36
C ASP A 165 -1.18 7.06 1.14
N PRO A 166 -0.62 8.23 1.50
CA PRO A 166 -0.46 8.62 2.89
C PRO A 166 -1.80 8.82 3.60
N ASN A 167 -2.00 8.14 4.73
CA ASN A 167 -3.27 8.00 5.44
C ASN A 167 -4.43 7.45 4.56
N GLY A 168 -4.13 6.85 3.42
CA GLY A 168 -5.10 6.27 2.50
C GLY A 168 -5.89 5.11 3.10
N GLY A 169 -7.17 5.04 2.74
CA GLY A 169 -8.09 4.01 3.22
C GLY A 169 -8.20 2.79 2.30
N TYR A 170 -8.01 2.97 1.00
CA TYR A 170 -8.39 2.00 -0.03
C TYR A 170 -7.70 0.64 0.15
N MET A 171 -6.39 0.64 0.41
CA MET A 171 -5.60 -0.58 0.51
C MET A 171 -5.43 -1.11 1.94
N ARG A 172 -6.05 -0.47 2.95
CA ARG A 172 -5.88 -0.88 4.36
C ARG A 172 -6.28 -2.31 4.63
N GLN A 173 -7.38 -2.76 4.02
CA GLN A 173 -7.89 -4.12 4.16
C GLN A 173 -7.01 -5.18 3.45
N TYR A 174 -6.16 -4.78 2.51
CA TYR A 174 -5.32 -5.69 1.72
C TYR A 174 -3.85 -5.68 2.14
N ARG A 175 -3.35 -4.51 2.53
CA ARG A 175 -1.91 -4.24 2.74
C ARG A 175 -1.59 -3.63 4.10
N GLY A 176 -2.59 -3.43 4.97
CA GLY A 176 -2.43 -2.83 6.30
C GLY A 176 -2.34 -1.30 6.26
N GLN A 177 -1.99 -0.68 7.39
CA GLN A 177 -1.90 0.79 7.54
C GLN A 177 -0.58 1.38 6.99
N ALA A 178 0.00 0.77 5.96
CA ALA A 178 1.21 1.30 5.35
C ALA A 178 0.88 2.52 4.48
N GLU A 179 1.73 3.55 4.57
CA GLU A 179 1.61 4.77 3.77
C GLU A 179 2.06 4.56 2.32
N ALA A 180 2.80 3.49 2.05
CA ALA A 180 3.28 3.12 0.73
C ALA A 180 3.32 1.60 0.54
N PHE A 181 3.13 1.14 -0.68
CA PHE A 181 3.26 -0.27 -1.04
C PHE A 181 3.60 -0.46 -2.53
N TYR A 182 4.26 -1.56 -2.83
CA TYR A 182 4.52 -2.00 -4.20
C TYR A 182 3.37 -2.82 -4.75
N ASP A 183 2.86 -2.50 -5.94
CA ASP A 183 1.90 -3.34 -6.65
C ASP A 183 2.58 -4.59 -7.23
N ASP A 184 2.80 -5.56 -6.33
CA ASP A 184 3.34 -6.89 -6.60
C ASP A 184 2.40 -7.83 -7.37
N GLY A 185 1.21 -7.36 -7.74
CA GLY A 185 0.22 -8.14 -8.48
C GLY A 185 -0.52 -9.22 -7.65
N ASP A 186 -0.13 -9.44 -6.39
CA ASP A 186 -0.88 -10.31 -5.47
C ASP A 186 -2.24 -9.67 -5.12
N PHE A 187 -2.28 -8.34 -5.05
CA PHE A 187 -3.49 -7.51 -4.97
C PHE A 187 -3.29 -6.27 -5.86
N PRO A 188 -3.67 -6.36 -7.16
CA PRO A 188 -3.37 -5.33 -8.13
C PRO A 188 -4.04 -4.02 -7.76
N PHE A 189 -3.29 -2.93 -7.81
CA PHE A 189 -3.83 -1.60 -7.64
C PHE A 189 -4.64 -1.23 -8.88
N SER A 190 -5.95 -1.07 -8.72
CA SER A 190 -6.82 -0.60 -9.80
C SER A 190 -7.06 0.89 -9.65
N ILE A 191 -6.55 1.67 -10.61
CA ILE A 191 -6.81 3.11 -10.71
C ILE A 191 -8.33 3.38 -10.73
N GLU A 192 -9.10 2.56 -11.45
CA GLU A 192 -10.55 2.75 -11.56
C GLU A 192 -11.28 2.50 -10.24
N GLU A 193 -10.89 1.47 -9.50
CA GLU A 193 -11.48 1.18 -8.19
C GLU A 193 -11.02 2.18 -7.14
N TYR A 194 -9.76 2.62 -7.21
CA TYR A 194 -9.23 3.68 -6.36
C TYR A 194 -10.03 4.99 -6.53
N LYS A 195 -10.38 5.33 -7.78
CA LYS A 195 -11.26 6.48 -8.06
C LYS A 195 -12.65 6.28 -7.46
N LYS A 196 -13.29 5.14 -7.72
CA LYS A 196 -14.62 4.83 -7.18
C LYS A 196 -14.68 4.87 -5.66
N PHE A 197 -13.61 4.48 -4.98
CA PHE A 197 -13.52 4.52 -3.52
C PHE A 197 -13.58 5.96 -2.98
N HIS A 198 -13.00 6.92 -3.69
CA HIS A 198 -12.92 8.32 -3.28
C HIS A 198 -14.01 9.22 -3.91
N GLU A 199 -14.78 8.69 -4.86
CA GLU A 199 -15.92 9.40 -5.47
C GLU A 199 -17.14 9.32 -4.54
N VAL A 200 -17.12 10.14 -3.48
CA VAL A 200 -18.23 10.32 -2.53
C VAL A 200 -19.17 11.42 -3.05
N ASP A 201 -20.46 11.37 -2.74
CA ASP A 201 -21.51 12.26 -3.28
C ASP A 201 -21.07 13.74 -3.49
N GLY A 202 -20.72 14.07 -4.73
CA GLY A 202 -20.34 15.41 -5.18
C GLY A 202 -18.83 15.61 -5.41
N ASP A 203 -17.96 14.81 -4.80
CA ASP A 203 -16.52 14.98 -4.91
C ASP A 203 -15.97 14.52 -6.27
N TYR A 204 -14.91 15.18 -6.73
CA TYR A 204 -14.29 14.91 -8.03
C TYR A 204 -12.91 14.29 -7.84
N VAL A 205 -12.68 13.12 -8.44
CA VAL A 205 -11.36 12.47 -8.43
C VAL A 205 -10.62 12.77 -9.74
N ASN A 206 -9.54 13.54 -9.61
CA ASN A 206 -8.64 13.86 -10.70
C ASN A 206 -7.43 12.92 -10.72
N LEU A 207 -7.03 12.57 -11.93
CA LEU A 207 -5.84 11.78 -12.21
C LEU A 207 -4.96 12.59 -13.16
N THR A 208 -3.89 13.16 -12.63
CA THR A 208 -2.95 13.97 -13.41
C THR A 208 -1.74 13.12 -13.76
N LYS A 209 -1.50 12.89 -15.05
CA LYS A 209 -0.27 12.22 -15.51
C LYS A 209 0.92 13.11 -15.21
N ILE A 210 1.97 12.51 -14.66
CA ILE A 210 3.24 13.14 -14.33
C ILE A 210 4.32 12.40 -15.11
N THR A 211 5.15 13.15 -15.84
CA THR A 211 6.25 12.59 -16.61
C THR A 211 7.56 12.73 -15.80
N LEU A 212 8.11 11.61 -15.35
CA LEU A 212 9.34 11.57 -14.56
C LEU A 212 10.51 11.03 -15.38
N THR A 213 11.70 11.61 -15.19
CA THR A 213 12.93 10.90 -15.54
C THR A 213 13.12 9.68 -14.62
N ARG A 214 13.86 8.68 -15.09
CA ARG A 214 14.19 7.50 -14.29
C ARG A 214 14.84 7.86 -12.95
N GLN A 215 15.77 8.80 -12.95
CA GLN A 215 16.45 9.23 -11.72
C GLN A 215 15.49 9.91 -10.74
N GLN A 216 14.56 10.75 -11.23
CA GLN A 216 13.53 11.36 -10.38
C GLN A 216 12.65 10.29 -9.74
N ALA A 217 12.18 9.30 -10.51
CA ALA A 217 11.35 8.21 -9.99
C ALA A 217 12.06 7.39 -8.90
N ILE A 218 13.35 7.08 -9.09
CA ILE A 218 14.17 6.39 -8.08
C ILE A 218 14.34 7.24 -6.83
N ASN A 219 14.64 8.54 -6.96
CA ASN A 219 14.80 9.43 -5.81
C ASN A 219 13.50 9.51 -5.00
N ILE A 220 12.35 9.68 -5.68
CA ILE A 220 11.03 9.72 -5.05
C ILE A 220 10.74 8.42 -4.29
N GLU A 221 10.97 7.26 -4.93
CA GLU A 221 10.79 5.96 -4.30
C GLU A 221 11.63 5.82 -3.02
N GLN A 222 12.92 6.18 -3.08
CA GLN A 222 13.81 6.10 -1.92
C GLN A 222 13.35 7.00 -0.78
N ARG A 223 12.84 8.20 -1.09
CA ARG A 223 12.26 9.08 -0.07
C ARG A 223 11.04 8.45 0.58
N VAL A 224 10.12 7.90 -0.22
CA VAL A 224 8.90 7.25 0.28
C VAL A 224 9.24 6.06 1.19
N ILE A 225 10.13 5.16 0.76
CA ILE A 225 10.48 3.95 1.53
C ILE A 225 11.22 4.28 2.82
N ASN A 226 12.07 5.31 2.80
CA ASN A 226 12.82 5.74 3.98
C ASN A 226 12.02 6.64 4.92
N GLY A 227 10.76 6.98 4.58
CA GLY A 227 9.95 7.89 5.39
C GLY A 227 10.40 9.36 5.31
N ASP A 228 11.18 9.74 4.30
CA ASP A 228 11.69 11.10 4.09
C ASP A 228 10.69 11.98 3.32
N TYR A 229 9.56 12.19 3.98
CA TYR A 229 8.47 13.05 3.52
C TYR A 229 7.85 13.82 4.69
N ALA A 230 7.10 14.88 4.38
CA ALA A 230 6.48 15.72 5.38
C ALA A 230 5.50 14.91 6.25
N THR A 231 5.69 14.99 7.57
CA THR A 231 4.81 14.37 8.57
C THR A 231 4.32 15.38 9.60
N GLY A 232 3.17 15.13 10.22
CA GLY A 232 2.65 15.96 11.31
C GLY A 232 2.05 17.32 10.91
N ILE A 233 1.91 17.59 9.62
CA ILE A 233 1.26 18.78 9.08
C ILE A 233 -0.15 18.40 8.61
N LEU A 234 -1.19 19.05 9.11
CA LEU A 234 -2.56 18.92 8.60
C LEU A 234 -2.78 20.00 7.52
N PRO A 235 -3.32 19.67 6.32
CA PRO A 235 -3.72 18.35 5.80
C PRO A 235 -2.52 17.48 5.38
N TYR A 236 -2.52 16.23 5.82
CA TYR A 236 -1.33 15.36 5.81
C TYR A 236 -1.04 14.71 4.45
N CYS A 237 -2.05 14.29 3.71
CA CYS A 237 -1.85 13.56 2.45
C CYS A 237 -1.20 14.43 1.35
N ALA A 238 -1.72 15.63 1.10
CA ALA A 238 -1.17 16.54 0.10
C ALA A 238 0.24 17.05 0.47
N SER A 239 0.50 17.32 1.76
CA SER A 239 1.83 17.74 2.21
C SER A 239 2.85 16.60 2.09
N ALA A 240 2.49 15.38 2.44
CA ALA A 240 3.34 14.21 2.26
C ALA A 240 3.69 13.99 0.76
N VAL A 241 2.68 13.97 -0.13
CA VAL A 241 2.88 13.79 -1.58
C VAL A 241 3.70 14.94 -2.19
N SER A 242 3.40 16.20 -1.85
CA SER A 242 4.14 17.34 -2.39
C SER A 242 5.61 17.34 -1.96
N SER A 243 5.91 16.91 -0.73
CA SER A 243 7.28 16.87 -0.22
C SER A 243 8.21 15.89 -0.96
N VAL A 244 7.66 14.80 -1.51
CA VAL A 244 8.47 13.86 -2.31
C VAL A 244 8.61 14.32 -3.75
N LEU A 245 7.69 15.15 -4.24
CA LEU A 245 7.69 15.71 -5.60
C LEU A 245 8.60 16.95 -5.77
N VAL A 246 9.43 17.29 -4.79
CA VAL A 246 10.49 18.31 -4.95
C VAL A 246 11.46 17.88 -6.07
N GLU A 247 11.77 16.58 -6.15
CA GLU A 247 12.62 16.00 -7.22
C GLU A 247 12.00 16.18 -8.61
N TYR A 248 10.67 16.22 -8.69
CA TYR A 248 9.92 16.44 -9.93
C TYR A 248 9.97 17.91 -10.39
N GLY A 249 10.21 18.85 -9.47
CA GLY A 249 10.28 20.28 -9.75
C GLY A 249 9.28 21.14 -8.97
N LEU A 250 8.59 20.60 -7.96
CA LEU A 250 7.81 21.44 -7.04
C LEU A 250 8.75 22.27 -6.15
N GLU A 251 8.53 23.58 -6.12
CA GLU A 251 9.36 24.53 -5.38
C GLU A 251 8.86 24.77 -3.94
N GLU A 252 7.59 24.43 -3.67
CA GLU A 252 6.92 24.69 -2.39
C GLU A 252 6.20 23.43 -1.87
N LEU A 253 5.90 23.44 -0.57
CA LEU A 253 5.08 22.41 0.07
C LEU A 253 3.59 22.77 -0.08
N TYR A 254 2.79 21.87 -0.64
CA TYR A 254 1.37 22.10 -0.88
C TYR A 254 0.52 21.38 0.15
N LEU A 255 -0.30 22.15 0.87
CA LEU A 255 -1.13 21.63 1.97
C LEU A 255 -2.48 21.08 1.50
N PHE A 256 -2.97 21.50 0.33
CA PHE A 256 -4.29 21.13 -0.17
C PHE A 256 -4.19 20.39 -1.50
N PRO A 257 -4.96 19.30 -1.71
CA PRO A 257 -4.97 18.55 -2.96
C PRO A 257 -5.20 19.42 -4.20
N GLY A 258 -6.12 20.39 -4.14
CA GLY A 258 -6.40 21.27 -5.27
C GLY A 258 -5.20 22.12 -5.68
N SER A 259 -4.51 22.75 -4.72
CA SER A 259 -3.33 23.56 -5.01
C SER A 259 -2.15 22.72 -5.50
N LEU A 260 -1.99 21.50 -4.98
CA LEU A 260 -0.98 20.55 -5.46
C LEU A 260 -1.24 20.17 -6.93
N GLU A 261 -2.48 19.86 -7.28
CA GLU A 261 -2.85 19.53 -8.65
C GLU A 261 -2.58 20.68 -9.62
N ASP A 262 -2.95 21.91 -9.23
CA ASP A 262 -2.76 23.10 -10.07
C ASP A 262 -1.26 23.36 -10.34
N ALA A 263 -0.41 23.19 -9.32
CA ALA A 263 1.04 23.33 -9.47
C ALA A 263 1.66 22.25 -10.36
N VAL A 264 1.21 20.99 -10.24
CA VAL A 264 1.68 19.90 -11.10
C VAL A 264 1.28 20.14 -12.56
N LYS A 265 0.05 20.60 -12.81
CA LYS A 265 -0.41 20.95 -14.17
C LYS A 265 0.42 22.05 -14.80
N GLU A 266 0.72 23.11 -14.04
CA GLU A 266 1.57 24.20 -14.52
C GLU A 266 2.97 23.71 -14.96
N ILE A 267 3.55 22.75 -14.23
CA ILE A 267 4.84 22.15 -14.59
C ILE A 267 4.72 21.31 -15.87
N GLU A 268 3.70 20.46 -16.00
CA GLU A 268 3.53 19.66 -17.22
C GLU A 268 3.21 20.54 -18.45
N ASP A 269 2.43 21.60 -18.31
CA ASP A 269 2.16 22.57 -19.38
C ASP A 269 3.47 23.25 -19.86
N LYS A 270 4.33 23.64 -18.91
CA LYS A 270 5.66 24.19 -19.22
C LYS A 270 6.55 23.19 -19.95
N LYS A 271 6.54 21.91 -19.57
CA LYS A 271 7.27 20.84 -20.27
C LYS A 271 6.76 20.65 -21.70
N GLY A 272 5.43 20.62 -21.89
CA GLY A 272 4.80 20.51 -23.21
C GLY A 272 5.22 21.64 -24.16
N LEU A 273 5.19 22.89 -23.69
CA LEU A 273 5.63 24.06 -24.45
C LEU A 273 7.12 24.02 -24.81
N SER A 274 7.97 23.42 -23.97
CA SER A 274 9.40 23.30 -24.25
C SER A 274 9.72 22.28 -25.35
N ASN A 275 8.89 21.24 -25.48
CA ASN A 275 9.05 20.18 -26.48
C ASN A 275 8.53 20.57 -27.87
N GLU A 276 7.60 21.54 -27.98
CA GLU A 276 7.10 22.05 -29.27
C GLU A 276 8.03 23.09 -29.93
N ASN A 277 9.02 23.60 -29.19
CA ASN A 277 9.97 24.62 -29.67
C ASN A 277 11.33 24.06 -30.14
N HIS A 278 11.44 22.74 -30.29
CA HIS A 278 12.62 22.03 -30.82
C HIS A 278 12.27 21.19 -32.05
#